data_AF-A0A7Y0SEE8-F1
#
_entry.id   AF-A0A7Y0SEE8-F1
#
_cell.length_a   1.000
_cell.length_b   1.000
_cell.length_c   1.000
_cell.angle_alpha   90.00
_cell.angle_beta   90.00
_cell.angle_gamma   90.00
#
_symmetry.space_group_name_H-M   'P 1'
#
loop_
_entity.id
_entity.type
_entity.pdbx_description
1 polymer ?
#
loop_
_entity_poly.entity_id
_entity_poly.type
_entity_poly.pdbx_seq_one_letter_code
_entity_poly.pdbx_strand_id
1 'polypeptide(L)'
;VEAHKVFFAEGLMYLHHPLISELVSVLKSGEIGELRSIHTSYIASIAQFVNPDSKGALYNLGCYPMSLVHLVVKTMLGEQTFENRSMKAIGR
;
A
#
# COMPACT_ATOMS: atom_id res chain seq x y z
N VAL A 1 -3.83 -17.02 14.85
CA VAL A 1 -2.86 -15.99 15.28
C VAL A 1 -3.25 -15.44 16.64
N GLU A 2 -4.36 -14.69 16.75
CA GLU A 2 -4.79 -14.08 18.02
C GLU A 2 -5.02 -15.09 19.16
N ALA A 3 -5.74 -16.19 18.90
CA ALA A 3 -5.98 -17.24 19.88
C ALA A 3 -4.68 -17.86 20.44
N HIS A 4 -3.59 -17.78 19.68
CA HIS A 4 -2.28 -18.32 20.05
C HIS A 4 -1.31 -17.24 20.53
N LYS A 5 -1.75 -15.97 20.63
CA LYS A 5 -0.96 -14.80 21.08
C LYS A 5 0.39 -14.64 20.35
N VAL A 6 0.41 -14.99 19.07
CA VAL A 6 1.60 -14.81 18.22
C VAL A 6 1.48 -13.50 17.46
N PHE A 7 2.60 -12.78 17.32
CA PHE A 7 2.69 -11.64 16.42
C PHE A 7 2.68 -12.14 14.97
N PHE A 8 1.89 -11.49 14.13
CA PHE A 8 1.81 -11.78 12.70
C PHE A 8 1.68 -10.47 11.95
N ALA A 9 2.45 -10.33 10.89
CA ALA A 9 2.42 -9.18 10.00
C ALA A 9 2.64 -9.62 8.56
N GLU A 10 2.08 -8.87 7.62
CA GLU A 10 2.35 -9.06 6.20
C GLU A 10 3.77 -8.58 5.86
N GLY A 11 4.46 -9.32 4.98
CA GLY A 11 5.86 -9.09 4.60
C GLY A 11 6.10 -7.90 3.67
N LEU A 12 5.47 -6.75 3.91
CA LEU A 12 5.66 -5.52 3.12
C LEU A 12 6.90 -4.76 3.60
N MET A 13 8.08 -5.34 3.32
CA MET A 13 9.38 -4.89 3.86
C MET A 13 9.68 -3.41 3.60
N TYR A 14 9.32 -2.90 2.42
CA TYR A 14 9.64 -1.53 2.01
C TYR A 14 9.01 -0.48 2.93
N LEU A 15 7.90 -0.80 3.62
CA LEU A 15 7.26 0.09 4.59
C LEU A 15 8.16 0.44 5.78
N HIS A 16 9.20 -0.35 6.03
CA HIS A 16 10.19 -0.11 7.09
C HIS A 16 11.45 0.60 6.57
N HIS A 17 11.51 0.95 5.28
CA HIS A 17 12.63 1.69 4.73
C HIS A 17 12.62 3.15 5.23
N PRO A 18 13.79 3.77 5.53
CA PRO A 18 13.86 5.15 6.03
C PRO A 18 13.10 6.18 5.16
N LEU A 19 13.10 5.98 3.84
CA LEU A 19 12.32 6.79 2.90
C LEU A 19 10.82 6.85 3.25
N ILE A 20 10.24 5.74 3.72
CA ILE A 20 8.83 5.71 4.10
C ILE A 20 8.60 6.46 5.42
N SER A 21 9.55 6.39 6.35
CA SER A 21 9.51 7.19 7.57
C SER A 21 9.50 8.69 7.26
N GLU A 22 10.38 9.14 6.35
CA GLU A 22 10.43 10.53 5.91
C GLU A 22 9.15 10.95 5.18
N LEU A 23 8.63 10.10 4.29
CA LEU A 23 7.34 10.34 3.66
C LEU A 23 6.25 10.57 4.71
N VAL A 24 6.12 9.69 5.70
CA VAL A 24 5.11 9.82 6.76
C VAL A 24 5.32 11.10 7.57
N SER A 25 6.57 11.49 7.83
CA SER A 25 6.90 12.75 8.53
C SER A 25 6.39 13.97 7.76
N VAL A 26 6.68 14.04 6.46
CA VAL A 26 6.20 15.11 5.56
C VAL A 26 4.68 15.14 5.46
N LEU A 27 4.02 13.98 5.32
CA LEU A 27 2.56 13.92 5.28
C LEU A 27 1.92 14.42 6.58
N LYS A 28 2.54 14.13 7.73
CA LYS A 28 2.06 14.57 9.05
C LYS A 28 2.36 16.03 9.36
N SER A 29 3.38 16.63 8.74
CA SER A 29 3.69 18.06 8.93
C SER A 29 2.56 18.96 8.40
N GLY A 30 1.78 18.46 7.42
CA GLY A 30 0.69 19.19 6.78
C GLY A 30 1.16 20.20 5.72
N GLU A 31 2.47 20.27 5.43
CA GLU A 31 3.05 21.26 4.51
C GLU A 31 2.54 21.15 3.07
N ILE A 32 2.13 19.95 2.65
CA ILE A 32 1.60 19.69 1.30
C ILE A 32 0.08 19.93 1.18
N GLY A 33 -0.59 20.29 2.28
CA GLY A 33 -2.03 20.55 2.33
C GLY A 33 -2.91 19.29 2.29
N GLU A 34 -4.14 19.46 1.81
CA GLU A 34 -5.16 18.40 1.78
C GLU A 34 -4.89 17.34 0.71
N LEU A 35 -5.22 16.08 1.02
CA LEU A 35 -5.15 14.99 0.05
C LEU A 35 -6.17 15.19 -1.08
N ARG A 36 -5.68 15.41 -2.31
CA ARG A 36 -6.52 15.57 -3.52
C ARG A 36 -6.58 14.29 -4.37
N SER A 37 -5.43 13.67 -4.59
CA SER A 37 -5.31 12.46 -5.40
C SER A 37 -4.01 11.73 -5.07
N ILE A 38 -3.96 10.42 -5.35
CA ILE A 38 -2.75 9.60 -5.25
C ILE A 38 -2.57 8.87 -6.56
N HIS A 39 -1.37 8.94 -7.12
CA HIS A 39 -0.98 8.18 -8.29
C HIS A 39 0.25 7.35 -7.96
N THR A 40 0.18 6.04 -8.20
CA THR A 40 1.27 5.11 -7.93
C THR A 40 1.37 4.09 -9.05
N SER A 41 2.58 3.62 -9.31
CA SER A 41 2.83 2.56 -10.28
C SER A 41 4.05 1.75 -9.84
N TYR A 42 4.01 0.44 -10.11
CA TYR A 42 5.19 -0.41 -10.02
C TYR A 42 5.20 -1.34 -11.23
N ILE A 43 6.13 -1.08 -12.15
CA ILE A 43 6.20 -1.72 -13.45
C ILE A 43 7.57 -2.35 -13.60
N ALA A 44 7.61 -3.65 -13.85
CA ALA A 44 8.82 -4.40 -14.13
C ALA A 44 8.52 -5.56 -15.08
N SER A 45 9.47 -5.87 -15.96
CA SER A 45 9.39 -7.08 -16.79
C SER A 45 9.76 -8.30 -15.94
N ILE A 46 8.73 -8.96 -15.40
CA ILE A 46 8.89 -10.11 -14.50
C ILE A 46 8.35 -11.41 -15.07
N ALA A 47 7.97 -11.45 -16.36
CA ALA A 47 7.30 -12.59 -16.97
C ALA A 47 8.10 -13.90 -16.83
N GLN A 48 9.43 -13.81 -16.82
CA GLN A 48 10.34 -14.95 -16.61
C GLN A 48 10.42 -15.43 -15.16
N PHE A 49 9.89 -14.68 -14.20
CA PHE A 49 9.93 -14.99 -12.76
C PHE A 49 8.55 -15.30 -12.17
N VAL A 50 7.46 -15.07 -12.91
CA VAL A 50 6.11 -15.32 -12.39
C VAL A 50 5.82 -16.81 -12.35
N ASN A 51 5.18 -17.24 -11.26
CA ASN A 51 4.47 -18.51 -11.25
C ASN A 51 3.17 -18.36 -12.05
N PRO A 52 2.95 -19.13 -13.14
CA PRO A 52 1.72 -19.07 -13.94
C PRO A 52 0.44 -19.37 -13.15
N ASP A 53 0.54 -20.17 -12.07
CA ASP A 53 -0.59 -20.51 -11.19
C ASP A 53 -0.83 -19.45 -10.11
N SER A 54 0.00 -18.41 -10.06
CA SER A 54 -0.20 -17.27 -9.16
C SER A 54 -1.22 -16.29 -9.75
N LYS A 55 -1.51 -15.22 -9.01
CA LYS A 55 -2.48 -14.20 -9.37
C LYS A 55 -1.89 -13.04 -10.21
N GLY A 56 -0.77 -13.32 -10.89
CA GLY A 56 -0.14 -12.43 -11.85
C GLY A 56 0.42 -11.11 -11.28
N ALA A 57 0.61 -10.13 -12.18
CA ALA A 57 1.27 -8.86 -11.88
C ALA A 57 0.57 -8.05 -10.77
N LEU A 58 -0.76 -8.15 -10.64
CA LEU A 58 -1.50 -7.45 -9.59
C LEU A 58 -1.05 -7.89 -8.18
N TYR A 59 -0.79 -9.18 -7.98
CA TYR A 59 -0.35 -9.68 -6.68
C TYR A 59 1.17 -9.66 -6.52
N ASN A 60 1.92 -9.79 -7.62
CA ASN A 60 3.38 -9.76 -7.57
C ASN A 60 3.95 -8.34 -7.44
N LEU A 61 3.31 -7.35 -8.10
CA LEU A 61 3.77 -5.96 -8.15
C LEU A 61 2.72 -4.98 -7.62
N GLY A 62 1.44 -5.22 -7.88
CA GLY A 62 0.36 -4.30 -7.51
C GLY A 62 0.08 -4.20 -6.01
N CYS A 63 0.51 -5.18 -5.21
CA CYS A 63 0.39 -5.13 -3.75
C CYS A 63 1.19 -3.94 -3.16
N TYR A 64 2.36 -3.62 -3.70
CA TYR A 64 3.21 -2.52 -3.23
C TYR A 64 2.60 -1.11 -3.40
N PRO A 65 2.17 -0.67 -4.61
CA PRO A 65 1.51 0.62 -4.76
C PRO A 65 0.21 0.67 -3.96
N MET A 66 -0.55 -0.42 -3.88
CA MET A 66 -1.78 -0.45 -3.09
C MET A 66 -1.52 -0.30 -1.58
N SER A 67 -0.51 -0.97 -1.03
CA SER A 67 -0.14 -0.80 0.38
C SER A 67 0.40 0.60 0.67
N LEU A 68 1.07 1.24 -0.29
CA LEU A 68 1.53 2.62 -0.15
C LEU A 68 0.34 3.59 -0.15
N VAL A 69 -0.62 3.43 -1.07
CA VAL A 69 -1.87 4.22 -1.06
C VAL A 69 -2.56 4.07 0.28
N HIS A 70 -2.70 2.84 0.78
CA HIS A 70 -3.31 2.59 2.07
C HIS A 70 -2.60 3.34 3.22
N LEU A 71 -1.26 3.30 3.28
CA LEU A 71 -0.48 4.06 4.27
C LEU A 71 -0.73 5.57 4.16
N VAL A 72 -0.66 6.14 2.94
CA VAL A 72 -0.81 7.58 2.72
C VAL A 72 -2.21 8.05 3.15
N VAL A 73 -3.25 7.32 2.72
CA VAL A 73 -4.63 7.66 3.04
C VAL A 73 -4.88 7.59 4.54
N LYS A 74 -4.40 6.56 5.24
CA LYS A 74 -4.51 6.47 6.70
C LYS A 74 -3.75 7.58 7.42
N THR A 75 -2.55 7.91 6.94
CA THR A 75 -1.70 8.94 7.53
C THR A 75 -2.36 10.31 7.46
N MET A 76 -2.99 10.64 6.32
CA MET A 76 -3.58 11.97 6.10
C MET A 76 -5.05 12.08 6.55
N LEU A 77 -5.83 11.00 6.48
CA LEU A 77 -7.28 11.03 6.73
C LEU A 77 -7.72 10.25 7.97
N GLY A 78 -6.80 9.57 8.65
CA GLY A 78 -7.06 8.78 9.86
C GLY A 78 -7.42 7.31 9.61
N GLU A 79 -7.42 6.53 10.70
CA GLU A 79 -7.58 5.07 10.70
C GLU A 79 -8.92 4.59 10.14
N GLN A 80 -9.99 5.34 10.39
CA GLN A 80 -11.38 4.97 10.04
C GLN A 80 -11.76 5.36 8.60
N THR A 81 -10.81 5.91 7.84
CA THR A 81 -11.06 6.49 6.50
C THR A 81 -11.69 5.53 5.48
N PHE A 82 -11.54 4.21 5.68
CA PHE A 82 -12.03 3.19 4.76
C PHE A 82 -13.41 2.60 5.13
N GLU A 83 -13.94 2.86 6.32
CA GLU A 83 -15.13 2.16 6.82
C GLU A 83 -16.42 2.50 6.06
N ASN A 84 -16.48 3.70 5.44
CA ASN A 84 -17.68 4.21 4.77
C ASN A 84 -17.38 4.70 3.34
N ARG A 85 -16.56 3.98 2.57
CA ARG A 85 -16.25 4.33 1.17
C ARG A 85 -16.57 3.21 0.20
N SER A 86 -17.03 3.61 -0.99
CA SER A 86 -17.14 2.69 -2.13
C SER A 86 -15.81 2.62 -2.86
N MET A 87 -15.39 1.39 -3.20
CA MET A 87 -14.21 1.14 -4.01
C MET A 87 -14.64 0.51 -5.34
N LYS A 88 -14.00 0.95 -6.44
CA LYS A 88 -14.18 0.37 -7.77
C LYS A 88 -12.81 0.07 -8.35
N ALA A 89 -12.68 -1.08 -9.00
CA ALA A 89 -11.48 -1.50 -9.70
C ALA A 89 -11.86 -1.97 -11.10
N ILE A 90 -10.99 -1.69 -12.07
CA ILE A 90 -11.17 -2.12 -13.46
C ILE A 90 -9.86 -2.80 -13.88
N GLY A 91 -9.94 -4.08 -14.23
CA GLY A 91 -8.87 -4.83 -14.89
C GLY A 91 -9.16 -4.95 -16.38
N ARG A 92 -8.11 -5.16 -17.18
CA ARG A 92 -8.19 -5.49 -18.60
C ARG A 92 -7.56 -6.84 -18.84
#